data_AF-A0A2T2P098-F1
#
_entry.id   AF-A0A2T2P098-F1
#
_cell.length_a   1.000
_cell.length_b   1.000
_cell.length_c   1.000
_cell.angle_alpha   90.00
_cell.angle_beta   90.00
_cell.angle_gamma   90.00
#
_symmetry.space_group_name_H-M   'P 1'
#
loop_
_entity.id
_entity.type
_entity.pdbx_description
1 polymer ?
#
loop_
_entity_poly.entity_id
_entity_poly.type
_entity_poly.pdbx_seq_one_letter_code
_entity_poly.pdbx_strand_id
1 'polypeptide(L)'
;MHDFMIFLKVLLGEYKYQKENEVDGELTSVFPHIRSIFVPHVGFGPPQNSGIENAAYCMGMYRTRLPGLLSLASPNFYYTLGKKRLPPYGEAIAGTEVFHHAGTSLGHLGAMYLVPSTESAVVSLTDSQPLMDPTDFVAQLALSVLLEEDPVVDFVEMAKLARNITLENYEPLKKVVKKGKTNVPSTKNLL
;
A
#
# COMPACT_ATOMS: atom_id res chain seq x y z
N MET A 1 -1.71 4.31 -17.22
CA MET A 1 -0.93 5.23 -16.34
C MET A 1 -1.48 6.64 -16.39
N HIS A 2 -1.52 7.30 -17.56
CA HIS A 2 -2.02 8.68 -17.71
C HIS A 2 -3.36 8.95 -17.02
N ASP A 3 -4.39 8.15 -17.30
CA ASP A 3 -5.74 8.36 -16.74
C ASP A 3 -5.78 8.18 -15.22
N PHE A 4 -4.94 7.28 -14.69
CA PHE A 4 -4.82 7.09 -13.25
C PHE A 4 -4.18 8.31 -12.58
N MET A 5 -3.18 8.93 -13.22
CA MET A 5 -2.60 10.19 -12.73
C MET A 5 -3.61 11.34 -12.79
N ILE A 6 -4.46 11.41 -13.83
CA ILE A 6 -5.57 12.37 -13.89
C ILE A 6 -6.53 12.13 -12.73
N PHE A 7 -6.94 10.88 -12.51
CA PHE A 7 -7.81 10.50 -11.40
C PHE A 7 -7.23 10.96 -10.06
N LEU A 8 -5.97 10.68 -9.76
CA LEU A 8 -5.33 11.05 -8.49
C LEU A 8 -5.18 12.56 -8.33
N LYS A 9 -4.87 13.27 -9.42
CA LYS A 9 -4.81 14.74 -9.41
C LYS A 9 -6.17 15.34 -9.04
N VAL A 10 -7.25 14.87 -9.67
CA VAL A 10 -8.61 15.36 -9.37
C VAL A 10 -9.02 14.96 -7.96
N LEU A 11 -8.73 13.73 -7.54
CA LEU A 11 -9.02 13.22 -6.20
C LEU A 11 -8.39 14.10 -5.10
N LEU A 12 -7.09 14.39 -5.22
CA LEU A 12 -6.36 15.19 -4.25
C LEU A 12 -6.80 16.66 -4.27
N GLY A 13 -7.05 17.22 -5.45
CA GLY A 13 -7.56 18.60 -5.59
C GLY A 13 -8.93 18.78 -4.94
N GLU A 14 -9.88 17.88 -5.21
CA GLU A 14 -11.21 17.89 -4.58
C GLU A 14 -11.11 17.68 -3.06
N TYR A 15 -10.23 16.79 -2.60
CA TYR A 15 -10.03 16.56 -1.17
C TYR A 15 -9.51 17.81 -0.46
N LYS A 16 -8.49 18.46 -1.03
CA LYS A 16 -7.97 19.72 -0.50
C LYS A 16 -9.06 20.79 -0.46
N TYR A 17 -9.75 20.99 -1.58
CA TYR A 17 -10.81 21.98 -1.70
C TYR A 17 -11.90 21.78 -0.62
N GLN A 18 -12.44 20.56 -0.52
CA GLN A 18 -13.47 20.24 0.46
C GLN A 18 -12.96 20.41 1.90
N LYS A 19 -11.70 20.05 2.19
CA LYS A 19 -11.10 20.20 3.52
C LYS A 19 -10.92 21.65 3.92
N GLU A 20 -10.43 22.49 3.01
CA GLU A 20 -10.18 23.92 3.27
C GLU A 20 -11.48 24.74 3.40
N ASN A 21 -12.52 24.37 2.66
CA ASN A 21 -13.79 25.11 2.63
C ASN A 21 -14.88 24.47 3.52
N GLU A 22 -14.57 23.36 4.18
CA GLU A 22 -15.48 22.60 5.03
C GLU A 22 -16.76 22.10 4.35
N VAL A 23 -16.75 22.00 3.01
CA VAL A 23 -17.88 21.52 2.19
C VAL A 23 -17.73 20.06 1.78
N ASP A 24 -18.82 19.44 1.35
CA ASP A 24 -18.82 18.09 0.79
C ASP A 24 -18.76 18.06 -0.74
N GLY A 25 -18.51 19.21 -1.36
CA GLY A 25 -18.43 19.37 -2.81
C GLY A 25 -19.38 20.46 -3.31
N GLU A 26 -19.31 20.71 -4.61
CA GLU A 26 -20.17 21.63 -5.33
C GLU A 26 -21.03 20.90 -6.36
N LEU A 27 -21.94 21.63 -7.02
CA LEU A 27 -22.80 21.06 -8.07
C LEU A 27 -22.00 20.42 -9.22
N THR A 28 -20.75 20.85 -9.41
CA THR A 28 -19.83 20.37 -10.45
C THR A 28 -18.74 19.42 -9.93
N SER A 29 -18.73 19.10 -8.63
CA SER A 29 -17.69 18.23 -8.07
C SER A 29 -17.76 16.84 -8.69
N VAL A 30 -16.60 16.34 -9.12
CA VAL A 30 -16.47 14.97 -9.66
C VAL A 30 -16.52 13.96 -8.52
N PHE A 31 -16.03 14.33 -7.34
CA PHE A 31 -16.00 13.49 -6.13
C PHE A 31 -16.67 14.18 -4.94
N PRO A 32 -18.01 14.20 -4.86
CA PRO A 32 -18.69 14.67 -3.66
C PRO A 32 -18.36 13.77 -2.45
N HIS A 33 -18.32 14.35 -1.26
CA HIS A 33 -17.99 13.74 0.03
C HIS A 33 -16.61 13.08 0.11
N ILE A 34 -15.64 13.55 -0.68
CA ILE A 34 -14.32 12.91 -0.73
C ILE A 34 -13.58 13.00 0.62
N ARG A 35 -13.85 14.02 1.44
CA ARG A 35 -13.32 14.09 2.80
C ARG A 35 -13.60 12.82 3.60
N SER A 36 -14.83 12.31 3.51
CA SER A 36 -15.26 11.10 4.21
C SER A 36 -14.46 9.87 3.77
N ILE A 37 -14.00 9.82 2.50
CA ILE A 37 -13.15 8.72 2.01
C ILE A 37 -11.81 8.68 2.73
N PHE A 38 -11.24 9.84 3.06
CA PHE A 38 -9.96 9.98 3.76
C PHE A 38 -10.11 9.94 5.29
N VAL A 39 -11.34 9.86 5.82
CA VAL A 39 -11.54 9.69 7.27
C VAL A 39 -11.07 8.28 7.67
N PRO A 40 -10.25 8.14 8.71
CA PRO A 40 -9.90 6.83 9.24
C PRO A 40 -11.06 6.22 10.03
N HIS A 41 -11.37 4.96 9.77
CA HIS A 41 -12.52 4.25 10.36
C HIS A 41 -12.08 3.09 11.27
N VAL A 42 -10.99 2.39 10.93
CA VAL A 42 -10.50 1.23 11.68
C VAL A 42 -9.02 1.38 11.96
N GLY A 43 -8.65 1.55 13.23
CA GLY A 43 -7.25 1.58 13.63
C GLY A 43 -6.58 0.22 13.47
N PHE A 44 -5.33 0.23 13.02
CA PHE A 44 -4.44 -0.92 12.98
C PHE A 44 -3.05 -0.52 13.47
N GLY A 45 -2.14 -1.48 13.46
CA GLY A 45 -0.76 -1.27 13.88
C GLY A 45 -0.33 -2.31 14.91
N PRO A 46 0.98 -2.34 15.19
CA PRO A 46 1.51 -3.26 16.18
C PRO A 46 1.01 -2.94 17.59
N PRO A 47 1.00 -3.91 18.53
CA PRO A 47 0.53 -3.68 19.90
C PRO A 47 1.20 -2.50 20.63
N GLN A 48 2.43 -2.13 20.22
CA GLN A 48 3.21 -1.04 20.81
C GLN A 48 2.92 0.34 20.20
N ASN A 49 2.24 0.40 19.04
CA ASN A 49 1.87 1.65 18.35
C ASN A 49 0.50 1.51 17.66
N SER A 50 -0.40 0.76 18.30
CA SER A 50 -1.74 0.47 17.77
C SER A 50 -2.65 1.65 18.06
N GLY A 51 -3.40 2.08 17.05
CA GLY A 51 -4.40 3.11 17.26
C GLY A 51 -4.78 3.79 15.97
N ILE A 52 -6.04 4.20 15.90
CA ILE A 52 -6.60 4.90 14.75
C ILE A 52 -5.83 6.20 14.42
N GLU A 53 -5.12 6.76 15.40
CA GLU A 53 -4.28 7.96 15.24
C GLU A 53 -2.96 7.71 14.50
N ASN A 54 -2.38 6.51 14.59
CA ASN A 54 -1.10 6.21 13.97
C ASN A 54 -1.27 5.59 12.59
N ALA A 55 -2.12 4.57 12.51
CA ALA A 55 -2.29 3.78 11.31
C ALA A 55 -3.74 3.28 11.27
N ALA A 56 -4.46 3.53 10.18
CA ALA A 56 -5.89 3.24 10.11
C ALA A 56 -6.40 3.01 8.68
N TYR A 57 -7.46 2.21 8.55
CA TYR A 57 -8.11 1.96 7.27
C TYR A 57 -9.21 2.99 7.08
N CYS A 58 -9.14 3.69 5.97
CA CYS A 58 -10.15 4.63 5.51
C CYS A 58 -11.11 3.91 4.54
N MET A 59 -11.86 4.61 3.71
CA MET A 59 -12.69 3.94 2.70
C MET A 59 -11.85 3.55 1.48
N GLY A 60 -11.24 2.36 1.53
CA GLY A 60 -10.52 1.77 0.38
C GLY A 60 -9.03 2.10 0.33
N MET A 61 -8.46 2.72 1.37
CA MET A 61 -7.02 2.97 1.48
C MET A 61 -6.58 2.95 2.94
N TYR A 62 -5.30 2.66 3.15
CA TYR A 62 -4.62 2.77 4.43
C TYR A 62 -4.19 4.23 4.61
N ARG A 63 -4.28 4.76 5.83
CA ARG A 63 -3.63 5.99 6.27
C ARG A 63 -2.55 5.63 7.27
N THR A 64 -1.36 6.18 7.10
CA THR A 64 -0.24 6.02 8.03
C THR A 64 0.34 7.39 8.34
N ARG A 65 0.41 7.72 9.63
CA ARG A 65 1.10 8.90 10.14
C ARG A 65 2.56 8.51 10.38
N LEU A 66 3.49 9.22 9.75
CA LEU A 66 4.92 8.94 9.85
C LEU A 66 5.46 9.34 11.24
N PRO A 67 6.48 8.65 11.78
CA PRO A 67 7.08 7.43 11.22
C PRO A 67 6.16 6.21 11.32
N GLY A 68 6.14 5.38 10.26
CA GLY A 68 5.22 4.25 10.19
C GLY A 68 5.50 3.25 9.07
N LEU A 69 4.77 2.14 9.05
CA LEU A 69 4.92 1.08 8.05
C LEU A 69 4.08 1.38 6.81
N LEU A 70 4.73 1.78 5.72
CA LEU A 70 4.07 2.07 4.44
C LEU A 70 3.70 0.80 3.65
N SER A 71 4.44 -0.30 3.80
CA SER A 71 4.14 -1.57 3.13
C SER A 71 2.90 -2.30 3.68
N LEU A 72 2.08 -1.71 4.57
CA LEU A 72 0.98 -2.45 5.22
C LEU A 72 -0.02 -3.08 4.25
N ALA A 73 -0.29 -2.45 3.09
CA ALA A 73 -1.17 -3.01 2.07
C ALA A 73 -0.48 -4.05 1.18
N SER A 74 0.86 -4.11 1.20
CA SER A 74 1.67 -4.85 0.24
C SER A 74 1.88 -6.32 0.66
N PRO A 75 2.02 -7.25 -0.32
CA PRO A 75 2.57 -8.59 -0.12
C PRO A 75 3.88 -8.62 0.69
N ASN A 76 4.69 -7.55 0.63
CA ASN A 76 5.90 -7.41 1.42
C ASN A 76 5.61 -7.49 2.93
N PHE A 77 4.47 -6.98 3.38
CA PHE A 77 4.06 -7.08 4.78
C PHE A 77 3.40 -8.43 5.10
N TYR A 78 2.38 -8.85 4.36
CA TYR A 78 1.59 -10.02 4.77
C TYR A 78 2.22 -11.39 4.47
N TYR A 79 3.05 -11.50 3.42
CA TYR A 79 3.51 -12.80 2.93
C TYR A 79 5.02 -13.03 3.05
N THR A 80 5.83 -11.98 3.15
CA THR A 80 7.30 -12.13 3.08
C THR A 80 8.00 -11.56 4.31
N LEU A 81 8.15 -10.24 4.41
CA LEU A 81 9.03 -9.60 5.39
C LEU A 81 8.32 -9.38 6.73
N GLY A 82 7.06 -8.95 6.66
CA GLY A 82 6.26 -8.62 7.84
C GLY A 82 6.84 -7.52 8.72
N LYS A 83 6.10 -7.23 9.80
CA LYS A 83 6.44 -6.15 10.75
C LYS A 83 7.86 -6.26 11.34
N LYS A 84 8.40 -7.47 11.47
CA LYS A 84 9.72 -7.67 12.13
C LYS A 84 10.90 -7.25 11.27
N ARG A 85 10.74 -7.24 9.94
CA ARG A 85 11.84 -6.99 8.99
C ARG A 85 11.63 -5.69 8.21
N LEU A 86 10.40 -5.20 8.11
CA LEU A 86 10.12 -3.91 7.49
C LEU A 86 10.45 -2.77 8.46
N PRO A 87 11.27 -1.79 8.05
CA PRO A 87 11.56 -0.60 8.85
C PRO A 87 10.33 0.33 8.88
N PRO A 88 10.21 1.20 9.89
CA PRO A 88 9.41 2.40 9.76
C PRO A 88 10.01 3.32 8.69
N TYR A 89 9.14 4.07 8.02
CA TYR A 89 9.45 5.06 7.00
C TYR A 89 9.21 6.47 7.57
N GLY A 90 9.98 7.48 7.16
CA GLY A 90 9.64 8.88 7.43
C GLY A 90 10.02 9.43 8.79
N GLU A 91 11.09 8.91 9.42
CA GLU A 91 11.54 9.37 10.75
C GLU A 91 11.85 10.88 10.75
N ALA A 92 12.45 11.39 9.67
CA ALA A 92 12.79 12.81 9.51
C ALA A 92 11.58 13.72 9.27
N ILE A 93 10.46 13.16 8.81
CA ILE A 93 9.24 13.88 8.42
C ILE A 93 8.04 13.46 9.28
N ALA A 94 8.31 13.25 10.57
CA ALA A 94 7.34 12.81 11.56
C ALA A 94 6.08 13.70 11.59
N GLY A 95 4.92 13.07 11.66
CA GLY A 95 3.61 13.70 11.63
C GLY A 95 2.98 13.80 10.24
N THR A 96 3.72 13.56 9.17
CA THR A 96 3.19 13.53 7.80
C THR A 96 2.20 12.38 7.65
N GLU A 97 1.05 12.62 7.03
CA GLU A 97 0.07 11.58 6.70
C GLU A 97 0.26 11.11 5.27
N VAL A 98 0.46 9.81 5.12
CA VAL A 98 0.53 9.15 3.81
C VAL A 98 -0.64 8.19 3.69
N PHE A 99 -1.41 8.35 2.62
CA PHE A 99 -2.50 7.45 2.27
C PHE A 99 -2.03 6.50 1.18
N HIS A 100 -2.23 5.21 1.35
CA HIS A 100 -1.65 4.23 0.45
C HIS A 100 -2.50 2.97 0.30
N HIS A 101 -2.29 2.28 -0.80
CA HIS A 101 -2.89 1.00 -1.08
C HIS A 101 -2.02 0.23 -2.08
N ALA A 102 -2.03 -1.10 -1.99
CA ALA A 102 -1.41 -1.98 -2.98
C ALA A 102 -2.50 -2.74 -3.75
N GLY A 103 -2.37 -2.81 -5.07
CA GLY A 103 -3.23 -3.60 -5.94
C GLY A 103 -2.54 -4.92 -6.28
N THR A 104 -3.23 -6.03 -6.06
CA THR A 104 -2.75 -7.37 -6.44
C THR A 104 -3.78 -8.05 -7.32
N SER A 105 -3.38 -8.38 -8.54
CA SER A 105 -4.13 -9.24 -9.46
C SER A 105 -3.18 -10.27 -10.08
N LEU A 106 -3.70 -11.32 -10.71
CA LEU A 106 -2.86 -12.31 -11.37
C LEU A 106 -2.04 -11.63 -12.48
N GLY A 107 -0.72 -11.69 -12.35
CA GLY A 107 0.20 -11.10 -13.31
C GLY A 107 0.26 -9.58 -13.26
N HIS A 108 -0.32 -8.92 -12.25
CA HIS A 108 -0.25 -7.48 -12.11
C HIS A 108 -0.16 -7.07 -10.65
N LEU A 109 0.86 -6.27 -10.32
CA LEU A 109 0.94 -5.58 -9.02
C LEU A 109 0.94 -4.06 -9.23
N GLY A 110 0.50 -3.36 -8.20
CA GLY A 110 0.59 -1.91 -8.14
C GLY A 110 0.68 -1.40 -6.72
N ALA A 111 1.26 -0.23 -6.56
CA ALA A 111 1.29 0.50 -5.31
C ALA A 111 0.99 1.97 -5.58
N MET A 112 0.24 2.59 -4.68
CA MET A 112 -0.13 4.00 -4.72
C MET A 112 0.14 4.62 -3.36
N TYR A 113 0.77 5.79 -3.37
CA TYR A 113 1.05 6.62 -2.19
C TYR A 113 0.61 8.04 -2.47
N LEU A 114 -0.21 8.60 -1.59
CA LEU A 114 -0.78 9.93 -1.68
C LEU A 114 -0.35 10.74 -0.45
N VAL A 115 0.07 11.97 -0.68
CA VAL A 115 0.47 12.91 0.38
C VAL A 115 -0.39 14.17 0.22
N PRO A 116 -1.56 14.23 0.89
CA PRO A 116 -2.49 15.33 0.68
C PRO A 116 -1.92 16.71 1.05
N SER A 117 -1.01 16.79 2.02
CA SER A 117 -0.38 18.06 2.44
C SER A 117 0.45 18.71 1.33
N THR A 118 0.94 17.93 0.37
CA THR A 118 1.73 18.40 -0.78
C THR A 118 1.02 18.17 -2.11
N GLU A 119 -0.26 17.77 -2.08
CA GLU A 119 -1.06 17.40 -3.26
C GLU A 119 -0.33 16.45 -4.23
N SER A 120 0.50 15.57 -3.67
CA SER A 120 1.39 14.73 -4.45
C SER A 120 0.99 13.26 -4.39
N ALA A 121 1.30 12.54 -5.45
CA ALA A 121 1.03 11.12 -5.58
C ALA A 121 2.18 10.40 -6.28
N VAL A 122 2.47 9.18 -5.82
CA VAL A 122 3.39 8.25 -6.46
C VAL A 122 2.63 6.97 -6.78
N VAL A 123 2.81 6.48 -8.00
CA VAL A 123 2.22 5.21 -8.46
C VAL A 123 3.29 4.38 -9.14
N SER A 124 3.35 3.10 -8.77
CA SER A 124 4.15 2.09 -9.48
C SER A 124 3.25 0.93 -9.89
N LEU A 125 3.44 0.42 -11.11
CA LEU A 125 2.69 -0.71 -11.67
C LEU A 125 3.66 -1.69 -12.33
N THR A 126 3.32 -2.99 -12.30
CA THR A 126 4.01 -4.03 -13.07
C THR A 126 3.00 -5.01 -13.65
N ASP A 127 3.33 -5.56 -14.81
CA ASP A 127 2.60 -6.57 -15.58
C ASP A 127 3.20 -7.98 -15.39
N SER A 128 3.76 -8.23 -14.20
CA SER A 128 4.33 -9.51 -13.84
C SER A 128 3.82 -10.01 -12.49
N GLN A 129 4.06 -11.29 -12.20
CA GLN A 129 3.87 -11.89 -10.88
C GLN A 129 5.23 -12.13 -10.20
N PRO A 130 5.82 -11.10 -9.57
CA PRO A 130 7.13 -11.20 -8.93
C PRO A 130 7.09 -12.03 -7.63
N LEU A 131 8.28 -12.44 -7.17
CA LEU A 131 8.47 -13.21 -5.93
C LEU A 131 8.35 -12.36 -4.64
N MET A 132 8.18 -11.06 -4.77
CA MET A 132 7.92 -10.08 -3.72
C MET A 132 7.18 -8.91 -4.39
N ASP A 133 6.76 -7.88 -3.68
CA ASP A 133 6.14 -6.71 -4.32
C ASP A 133 7.19 -5.63 -4.63
N PRO A 134 7.69 -5.52 -5.88
CA PRO A 134 8.63 -4.48 -6.26
C PRO A 134 7.95 -3.13 -6.42
N THR A 135 6.64 -3.08 -6.68
CA THR A 135 5.93 -1.82 -6.91
C THR A 135 5.84 -1.00 -5.63
N ASP A 136 5.67 -1.69 -4.51
CA ASP A 136 5.74 -1.10 -3.17
C ASP A 136 7.09 -0.41 -2.92
N PHE A 137 8.21 -1.11 -3.11
CA PHE A 137 9.54 -0.55 -2.84
C PHE A 137 9.95 0.55 -3.82
N VAL A 138 9.64 0.39 -5.11
CA VAL A 138 9.90 1.44 -6.11
C VAL A 138 9.10 2.69 -5.80
N ALA A 139 7.84 2.54 -5.40
CA ALA A 139 7.01 3.68 -5.05
C ALA A 139 7.46 4.36 -3.75
N GLN A 140 7.91 3.61 -2.73
CA GLN A 140 8.51 4.20 -1.53
C GLN A 140 9.83 4.92 -1.83
N LEU A 141 10.68 4.39 -2.72
CA LEU A 141 11.90 5.08 -3.15
C LEU A 141 11.58 6.38 -3.91
N ALA A 142 10.60 6.36 -4.81
CA ALA A 142 10.16 7.57 -5.50
C ALA A 142 9.50 8.58 -4.55
N LEU A 143 8.77 8.10 -3.54
CA LEU A 143 8.20 8.92 -2.47
C LEU A 143 9.30 9.60 -1.65
N SER A 144 10.42 8.90 -1.38
CA SER A 144 11.53 9.47 -0.61
C SER A 144 12.18 10.63 -1.35
N VAL A 145 12.38 10.50 -2.66
CA VAL A 145 12.85 11.60 -3.51
C VAL A 145 11.86 12.77 -3.51
N LEU A 146 10.56 12.48 -3.63
CA LEU A 146 9.50 13.49 -3.65
C LEU A 146 9.39 14.26 -2.31
N LEU A 147 9.64 13.61 -1.19
CA LEU A 147 9.55 14.18 0.16
C LEU A 147 10.91 14.67 0.70
N GLU A 148 11.96 14.64 -0.12
CA GLU A 148 13.33 15.01 0.26
C GLU A 148 13.81 14.24 1.51
N GLU A 149 13.50 12.95 1.57
CA GLU A 149 13.86 12.04 2.64
C GLU A 149 14.79 10.92 2.12
N ASP A 150 15.86 10.65 2.87
CA ASP A 150 16.70 9.49 2.62
C ASP A 150 16.05 8.23 3.18
N PRO A 151 15.84 7.18 2.36
CA PRO A 151 15.27 5.94 2.83
C PRO A 151 16.23 5.27 3.82
N VAL A 152 15.69 4.82 4.95
CA VAL A 152 16.47 4.16 6.01
C VAL A 152 16.95 2.75 5.60
N VAL A 153 16.49 2.24 4.45
CA VAL A 153 16.79 0.88 3.98
C VAL A 153 17.30 0.83 2.55
N ASP A 154 18.15 -0.18 2.33
CA ASP A 154 18.50 -0.66 1.00
C ASP A 154 17.35 -1.53 0.46
N PHE A 155 16.54 -0.94 -0.41
CA PHE A 155 15.42 -1.64 -1.05
C PHE A 155 15.86 -2.83 -1.92
N VAL A 156 17.08 -2.83 -2.45
CA VAL A 156 17.61 -3.95 -3.26
C VAL A 156 17.90 -5.15 -2.36
N GLU A 157 18.57 -4.93 -1.22
CA GLU A 157 18.82 -5.99 -0.25
C GLU A 157 17.52 -6.51 0.38
N MET A 158 16.57 -5.62 0.68
CA MET A 158 15.23 -6.00 1.14
C MET A 158 14.49 -6.86 0.11
N ALA A 159 14.59 -6.52 -1.19
CA ALA A 159 13.98 -7.31 -2.25
C ALA A 159 14.62 -8.69 -2.40
N LYS A 160 15.95 -8.79 -2.30
CA LYS A 160 16.66 -10.08 -2.29
C LYS A 160 16.23 -10.94 -1.11
N LEU A 161 16.12 -10.35 0.09
CA LEU A 161 15.65 -11.04 1.28
C LEU A 161 14.20 -11.53 1.12
N ALA A 162 13.29 -10.66 0.67
CA ALA A 162 11.89 -11.01 0.45
C ALA A 162 11.74 -12.15 -0.58
N ARG A 163 12.49 -12.07 -1.70
CA ARG A 163 12.56 -13.13 -2.71
C ARG A 163 12.97 -14.47 -2.10
N ASN A 164 14.04 -14.48 -1.30
CA ASN A 164 14.54 -15.71 -0.69
C ASN A 164 13.50 -16.32 0.26
N ILE A 165 12.84 -15.51 1.10
CA ILE A 165 11.75 -15.95 1.98
C ILE A 165 10.60 -16.56 1.17
N THR A 166 10.20 -15.94 0.06
CA THR A 166 9.14 -16.49 -0.80
C THR A 166 9.52 -17.85 -1.38
N LEU A 167 10.75 -18.01 -1.86
CA LEU A 167 11.23 -19.29 -2.38
C LEU A 167 11.26 -20.36 -1.29
N GLU A 168 11.70 -20.02 -0.07
CA GLU A 168 11.67 -20.91 1.08
C GLU A 168 10.23 -21.31 1.45
N ASN A 169 9.27 -20.38 1.35
CA ASN A 169 7.85 -20.64 1.59
C ASN A 169 7.21 -21.58 0.55
N TYR A 170 7.78 -21.71 -0.65
CA TYR A 170 7.30 -22.67 -1.64
C TYR A 170 7.61 -24.13 -1.28
N GLU A 171 8.65 -24.41 -0.50
CA GLU A 171 8.98 -25.77 -0.09
C GLU A 171 7.89 -26.43 0.79
N PRO A 172 7.37 -25.82 1.86
CA PRO A 172 6.25 -26.38 2.60
C PRO A 172 4.97 -26.41 1.76
N LEU A 173 4.71 -25.39 0.93
CA LEU A 173 3.55 -25.38 0.04
C LEU A 173 3.56 -26.57 -0.93
N LYS A 174 4.72 -26.88 -1.53
CA LYS A 174 4.92 -28.05 -2.39
C LYS A 174 4.62 -29.36 -1.67
N LYS A 175 5.00 -29.47 -0.39
CA LYS A 175 4.67 -30.65 0.44
C LYS A 175 3.16 -30.76 0.68
N VAL A 176 2.48 -29.66 1.00
CA VAL A 176 1.03 -29.62 1.21
C VAL A 176 0.29 -30.00 -0.08
N VAL A 177 0.63 -29.37 -1.21
CA VAL A 177 0.03 -29.65 -2.52
C VAL A 177 0.26 -31.11 -2.90
N LYS A 178 1.47 -31.65 -2.71
CA LYS A 178 1.77 -33.06 -2.99
C LYS A 178 0.95 -34.01 -2.13
N LYS A 179 0.76 -33.70 -0.84
CA LYS A 179 -0.06 -34.50 0.09
C LYS A 179 -1.54 -34.47 -0.27
N GLY A 180 -2.04 -33.31 -0.70
CA GLY A 180 -3.45 -33.11 -1.08
C GLY A 180 -3.77 -33.47 -2.53
N LYS A 181 -2.78 -33.81 -3.35
CA LYS A 181 -2.98 -34.15 -4.76
C LYS A 181 -3.80 -35.45 -4.86
N THR A 182 -4.92 -35.38 -5.54
CA THR A 182 -5.79 -36.53 -5.83
C THR A 182 -5.95 -36.69 -7.34
N ASN A 183 -6.24 -37.91 -7.80
CA ASN A 183 -6.62 -38.17 -9.19
C ASN A 183 -8.12 -37.98 -9.44
N VAL A 184 -8.90 -37.68 -8.40
CA VAL A 184 -10.33 -37.40 -8.47
C VAL A 184 -10.49 -35.90 -8.75
N PRO A 185 -11.12 -35.51 -9.89
CA PRO A 185 -11.42 -34.12 -10.18
C PRO A 185 -12.29 -33.49 -9.08
N SER A 186 -12.15 -32.18 -8.87
CA SER A 186 -13.04 -31.45 -7.97
C SER A 186 -14.50 -31.63 -8.40
N THR A 187 -15.35 -32.09 -7.50
CA THR A 187 -16.81 -32.16 -7.70
C THR A 187 -17.51 -30.83 -7.39
N LYS A 188 -16.78 -29.84 -6.87
CA LYS A 188 -17.29 -28.48 -6.72
C LYS A 188 -17.32 -27.82 -8.11
N ASN A 189 -18.52 -27.43 -8.52
CA ASN A 189 -18.71 -26.50 -9.64
C ASN A 189 -17.94 -25.21 -9.33
N LEU A 190 -17.02 -24.84 -10.22
CA LEU A 190 -16.43 -23.51 -10.21
C LEU A 190 -17.51 -22.57 -10.74
N LEU A 191 -18.17 -21.87 -9.80
CA LEU A 191 -19.10 -20.77 -10.11
C LEU A 191 -18.32 -19.58 -10.67
#